data_AF-A0AAV9D4B7-F1
#
_entry.id   AF-A0AAV9D4B7-F1
#
_cell.length_a   1.000
_cell.length_b   1.000
_cell.length_c   1.000
_cell.angle_alpha   90.00
_cell.angle_beta   90.00
_cell.angle_gamma   90.00
#
_symmetry.space_group_name_H-M   'P 1'
#
loop_
_entity.id
_entity.type
_entity.pdbx_description
1 polymer ?
#
loop_
_entity_poly.entity_id
_entity_poly.type
_entity_poly.pdbx_seq_one_letter_code
_entity_poly.pdbx_strand_id
1 'polypeptide(L)'
;MTETEENQPPQPSPPLYLEVECKSSGKVRRFAAGTESGYALFVINRKLGYGSSPALHIEAVKEGEEPISFGPRSFLVNYGEGWKLQTVTEEGFEESRRMQSTLMRSTEPHHVGKYNNGAKSDISFVYIGKILLVFAFIFLLGGILTVGLKNLPQLLSIVNIDMNKNQP
;
A
#
# COMPACT_ATOMS: atom_id res chain seq x y z
N MET A 1 -55.01 34.45 24.32
CA MET A 1 -54.80 33.11 23.76
C MET A 1 -53.45 33.15 23.06
N THR A 2 -52.46 32.53 23.69
CA THR A 2 -51.07 32.42 23.24
C THR A 2 -50.93 31.22 22.33
N GLU A 3 -50.61 31.43 21.06
CA GLU A 3 -50.02 30.42 20.20
C GLU A 3 -48.52 30.69 20.12
N THR A 4 -47.75 29.83 20.76
CA THR A 4 -46.29 29.82 20.73
C THR A 4 -45.88 29.00 19.51
N GLU A 5 -45.50 29.68 18.43
CA GLU A 5 -44.89 29.04 17.26
C GLU A 5 -43.46 28.62 17.63
N GLU A 6 -43.29 27.30 17.79
CA GLU A 6 -42.02 26.64 18.10
C GLU A 6 -41.05 26.84 16.93
N ASN A 7 -40.14 27.80 17.07
CA ASN A 7 -39.03 28.04 16.15
C ASN A 7 -38.05 26.87 16.20
N GLN A 8 -38.27 25.87 15.35
CA GLN A 8 -37.27 24.84 15.08
C GLN A 8 -36.08 25.49 14.34
N PRO A 9 -34.84 25.39 14.85
CA PRO A 9 -33.69 26.00 14.19
C PRO A 9 -33.49 25.39 12.80
N PRO A 10 -33.11 26.20 11.78
CA PRO A 10 -32.92 25.71 10.43
C PRO A 10 -31.88 24.59 10.42
N GLN A 11 -32.29 23.39 9.99
CA GLN A 11 -31.38 22.29 9.73
C GLN A 11 -30.30 22.76 8.75
N PRO A 12 -29.01 22.67 9.08
CA PRO A 12 -27.95 23.07 8.17
C PRO A 12 -28.03 22.17 6.93
N SER A 13 -28.27 22.78 5.77
CA SER A 13 -28.17 22.11 4.47
C SER A 13 -26.82 21.38 4.40
N PRO A 14 -26.77 20.11 3.94
CA PRO A 14 -25.52 19.39 3.83
C PRO A 14 -24.54 20.23 3.01
N PRO A 15 -23.27 20.37 3.46
CA PRO A 15 -22.31 21.18 2.74
C PRO A 15 -22.21 20.67 1.30
N LEU A 16 -22.38 21.59 0.34
CA LEU A 16 -22.35 21.31 -1.10
C LEU A 16 -21.06 20.61 -1.56
N TYR A 17 -20.02 20.68 -0.74
CA TYR A 17 -18.73 20.08 -0.96
C TYR A 17 -18.08 19.60 0.34
N LEU A 18 -17.16 18.66 0.22
CA LEU A 18 -16.30 18.14 1.29
C LEU A 18 -14.89 18.68 1.11
N GLU A 19 -14.27 19.12 2.20
CA GLU A 19 -12.89 19.60 2.22
C GLU A 19 -11.96 18.51 2.72
N VAL A 20 -10.87 18.27 1.98
CA VAL A 20 -9.81 17.33 2.36
C VAL A 20 -8.49 18.09 2.45
N GLU A 21 -7.88 18.07 3.64
CA GLU A 21 -6.55 18.64 3.91
C GLU A 21 -5.45 17.68 3.42
N CYS A 22 -4.60 18.14 2.52
CA CYS A 22 -3.47 17.34 2.05
C CYS A 22 -2.25 17.58 2.94
N LYS A 23 -1.97 16.65 3.86
CA LYS A 23 -0.88 16.75 4.85
C LYS A 23 0.50 17.02 4.23
N SER A 24 0.81 16.42 3.07
CA SER A 24 2.12 16.64 2.42
C SER A 24 2.28 18.02 1.78
N SER A 25 1.19 18.74 1.49
CA SER A 25 1.25 20.05 0.84
C SER A 25 0.63 21.18 1.65
N GLY A 26 -0.06 20.88 2.75
CA GLY A 26 -0.87 21.81 3.53
C GLY A 26 -2.10 22.36 2.80
N LYS A 27 -2.36 21.94 1.56
CA LYS A 27 -3.45 22.49 0.73
C LYS A 27 -4.76 21.77 1.02
N VAL A 28 -5.83 22.55 1.19
CA VAL A 28 -7.21 22.04 1.25
C VAL A 28 -7.78 21.93 -0.16
N ARG A 29 -8.44 20.81 -0.46
CA ARG A 29 -9.13 20.59 -1.74
C ARG A 29 -10.61 20.26 -1.50
N ARG A 30 -11.49 20.80 -2.36
CA ARG A 30 -12.94 20.63 -2.29
C ARG A 30 -13.40 19.56 -3.28
N PHE A 31 -14.29 18.69 -2.83
CA PHE A 31 -14.89 17.60 -3.61
C PHE A 31 -16.41 17.63 -3.49
N ALA A 32 -17.13 17.21 -4.52
CA ALA A 32 -18.59 17.10 -4.42
C ALA A 32 -18.98 16.00 -3.42
N ALA A 33 -20.14 16.13 -2.79
CA ALA A 33 -20.73 15.05 -2.00
C ALA A 33 -20.88 13.78 -2.85
N GLY A 34 -20.61 12.61 -2.27
CA GLY A 34 -20.63 11.32 -3.00
C GLY A 34 -19.38 11.04 -3.84
N THR A 35 -18.31 11.83 -3.71
CA THR A 35 -17.03 11.51 -4.35
C THR A 35 -16.40 10.28 -3.70
N GLU A 36 -15.97 9.31 -4.50
CA GLU A 36 -15.17 8.18 -4.02
C GLU A 36 -13.80 8.64 -3.50
N SER A 37 -13.37 8.10 -2.36
CA SER A 37 -12.12 8.46 -1.71
C SER A 37 -10.90 8.19 -2.61
N GLY A 38 -10.91 7.10 -3.39
CA GLY A 38 -9.84 6.75 -4.32
C GLY A 38 -9.70 7.77 -5.45
N TYR A 39 -10.82 8.29 -5.97
CA TYR A 39 -10.80 9.36 -6.96
C TYR A 39 -10.28 10.67 -6.36
N ALA A 40 -10.74 11.03 -5.16
CA ALA A 40 -10.24 12.22 -4.47
C ALA A 40 -8.73 12.15 -4.21
N LEU A 41 -8.25 11.01 -3.73
CA LEU A 41 -6.84 10.72 -3.49
C LEU A 41 -6.01 10.82 -4.78
N PHE A 42 -6.51 10.25 -5.89
CA PHE A 42 -5.88 10.37 -7.20
C PHE A 42 -5.71 11.83 -7.63
N VAL A 43 -6.76 12.64 -7.52
CA VAL A 43 -6.72 14.07 -7.88
C VAL A 43 -5.76 14.84 -6.97
N ILE A 44 -5.72 14.53 -5.67
CA ILE A 44 -4.78 15.12 -4.71
C ILE A 44 -3.34 14.82 -5.13
N ASN A 45 -3.01 13.54 -5.31
CA ASN A 45 -1.66 13.08 -5.62
C ASN A 45 -1.16 13.63 -6.97
N ARG A 46 -2.05 13.76 -7.96
CA ARG A 46 -1.71 14.35 -9.27
C ARG A 46 -1.35 15.84 -9.19
N LYS A 47 -1.81 16.54 -8.14
CA LYS A 47 -1.57 17.98 -7.92
C LYS A 47 -0.46 18.26 -6.91
N LEU A 48 0.35 17.25 -6.57
CA LEU A 48 1.51 17.44 -5.70
C LEU A 48 2.66 18.11 -6.44
N GLY A 49 3.44 18.92 -5.71
CA GLY A 49 4.67 19.49 -6.23
C GLY A 49 5.81 18.48 -6.21
N TYR A 50 6.91 18.82 -6.89
CA TYR A 50 8.14 18.04 -6.79
C TYR A 50 8.62 17.95 -5.34
N GLY A 51 8.98 16.75 -4.90
CA GLY A 51 9.47 16.49 -3.54
C GLY A 51 8.40 16.23 -2.48
N SER A 52 7.10 16.40 -2.78
CA SER A 52 6.03 16.05 -1.84
C SER A 52 5.76 14.53 -1.82
N SER A 53 5.68 13.94 -0.63
CA SER A 53 5.30 12.53 -0.47
C SER A 53 3.83 12.31 -0.88
N PRO A 54 3.54 11.25 -1.67
CA PRO A 54 2.17 10.91 -2.04
C PRO A 54 1.36 10.48 -0.81
N ALA A 55 0.08 10.85 -0.79
CA ALA A 55 -0.86 10.36 0.20
C ALA A 55 -1.20 8.88 -0.06
N LEU A 56 -1.32 8.10 1.02
CA LEU A 56 -1.66 6.68 1.03
C LEU A 56 -3.18 6.46 1.03
N HIS A 57 -3.90 7.21 1.86
CA HIS A 57 -5.36 7.19 1.95
C HIS A 57 -5.89 8.50 2.53
N ILE A 58 -7.21 8.63 2.58
CA ILE A 58 -7.92 9.72 3.26
C ILE A 58 -8.53 9.14 4.54
N GLU A 59 -8.50 9.92 5.61
CA GLU A 59 -9.13 9.60 6.90
C GLU A 59 -9.94 10.80 7.40
N ALA A 60 -10.93 10.53 8.25
CA ALA A 60 -11.56 11.55 9.08
C ALA A 60 -10.91 11.53 10.46
N VAL A 61 -10.51 12.69 10.96
CA VAL A 61 -9.90 12.82 12.30
C VAL A 61 -10.68 13.80 13.15
N LYS A 62 -10.71 13.50 14.45
CA LYS A 62 -11.21 14.36 15.51
C LYS A 62 -10.31 14.21 16.73
N GLU A 63 -10.09 15.30 17.45
CA GLU A 63 -9.20 15.29 18.61
C GLU A 63 -9.72 14.33 19.70
N GLY A 64 -8.83 13.46 20.20
CA GLY A 64 -9.16 12.47 21.23
C GLY A 64 -9.92 11.24 20.72
N GLU A 65 -10.24 11.16 19.42
CA GLU A 65 -10.93 10.03 18.82
C GLU A 65 -10.05 9.27 17.81
N GLU A 66 -10.36 7.99 17.59
CA GLU A 66 -9.65 7.17 16.62
C GLU A 66 -10.02 7.62 15.18
N PRO A 67 -9.02 7.82 14.29
CA PRO A 67 -9.27 8.17 12.90
C PRO A 67 -10.12 7.13 12.15
N ILE A 68 -11.02 7.60 11.30
CA ILE A 68 -11.83 6.74 10.42
C ILE A 68 -11.20 6.72 9.03
N SER A 69 -10.61 5.58 8.65
CA SER A 69 -9.96 5.42 7.34
C SER A 69 -10.96 5.13 6.21
N PHE A 70 -10.80 5.80 5.07
CA PHE A 70 -11.62 5.56 3.88
C PHE A 70 -10.92 4.58 2.92
N GLY A 71 -11.59 3.45 2.64
CA GLY A 71 -11.14 2.51 1.61
C GLY A 71 -11.33 3.07 0.19
N PRO A 72 -10.62 2.60 -0.84
CA PRO A 72 -10.55 3.25 -2.16
C PRO A 72 -11.91 3.46 -2.88
N ARG A 73 -12.91 2.63 -2.56
CA ARG A 73 -14.27 2.69 -3.15
C ARG A 73 -15.33 3.25 -2.19
N SER A 74 -14.93 3.71 -1.00
CA SER A 74 -15.89 4.35 -0.10
C SER A 74 -16.11 5.80 -0.52
N PHE A 75 -17.32 6.30 -0.30
CA PHE A 75 -17.61 7.71 -0.48
C PHE A 75 -17.02 8.52 0.66
N LEU A 76 -16.55 9.73 0.36
CA LEU A 76 -16.21 10.71 1.38
C LEU A 76 -17.50 11.14 2.11
N VAL A 77 -17.40 11.25 3.43
CA VAL A 77 -18.52 11.57 4.33
C VAL A 77 -18.08 12.66 5.29
N ASN A 78 -18.97 13.63 5.56
CA ASN A 78 -18.81 14.55 6.67
C ASN A 78 -19.42 13.93 7.93
N TYR A 79 -18.61 13.69 8.95
CA TYR A 79 -19.05 13.14 10.24
C TYR A 79 -19.56 14.19 11.22
N GLY A 80 -19.61 15.46 10.82
CA GLY A 80 -20.16 16.56 11.61
C GLY A 80 -19.10 17.31 12.40
N GLU A 81 -19.53 17.98 13.47
CA GLU A 81 -18.71 18.90 14.24
C GLU A 81 -17.44 18.25 14.81
N GLY A 82 -16.30 18.92 14.65
CA GLY A 82 -14.99 18.47 15.12
C GLY A 82 -14.29 17.44 14.21
N TRP A 83 -14.99 16.87 13.23
CA TRP A 83 -14.38 15.97 12.25
C TRP A 83 -13.82 16.73 11.06
N LYS A 84 -12.60 16.40 10.65
CA LYS A 84 -11.98 16.91 9.43
C LYS A 84 -11.43 15.77 8.57
N LEU A 85 -11.56 15.90 7.25
CA LEU A 85 -10.95 14.96 6.32
C LEU A 85 -9.52 15.38 6.02
N GLN A 86 -8.58 14.45 6.12
CA GLN A 86 -7.18 14.69 5.79
C GLN A 86 -6.56 13.48 5.08
N THR A 87 -5.46 13.72 4.38
CA THR A 87 -4.67 12.63 3.78
C THR A 87 -3.61 12.10 4.73
N VAL A 88 -3.36 10.80 4.72
CA VAL A 88 -2.24 10.19 5.44
C VAL A 88 -1.04 9.99 4.53
N THR A 89 0.16 10.34 4.99
CA THR A 89 1.44 10.05 4.33
C THR A 89 2.12 8.85 4.98
N GLU A 90 3.17 8.30 4.36
CA GLU A 90 3.96 7.21 4.94
C GLU A 90 4.55 7.57 6.31
N GLU A 91 5.06 8.79 6.47
CA GLU A 91 5.57 9.31 7.75
C GLU A 91 4.47 9.35 8.83
N GLY A 92 3.29 9.87 8.47
CA GLY A 92 2.15 9.93 9.37
C GLY A 92 1.62 8.54 9.75
N PHE A 93 1.64 7.59 8.82
CA PHE A 93 1.22 6.21 9.07
C PHE A 93 2.12 5.49 10.08
N GLU A 94 3.44 5.68 9.97
CA GLU A 94 4.41 5.12 10.92
C GLU A 94 4.31 5.80 12.30
N GLU A 95 4.04 7.11 12.36
CA GLU A 95 3.78 7.82 13.60
C GLU A 95 2.52 7.28 14.31
N SER A 96 1.40 7.15 13.60
CA SER A 96 0.17 6.57 14.12
C SER A 96 0.38 5.14 14.63
N ARG A 97 1.16 4.32 13.90
CA ARG A 97 1.49 2.95 14.35
C ARG A 97 2.32 2.96 15.63
N ARG A 98 3.32 3.85 15.75
CA ARG A 98 4.12 3.99 16.97
C ARG A 98 3.26 4.40 18.16
N MET A 99 2.37 5.39 17.97
CA MET A 99 1.43 5.83 19.00
C MET A 99 0.49 4.71 19.45
N GLN A 100 -0.07 3.94 18.51
CA GLN A 100 -0.89 2.76 18.82
C GLN A 100 -0.07 1.69 19.56
N SER A 101 1.18 1.45 19.17
CA SER A 101 2.05 0.46 19.85
C SER A 101 2.40 0.85 21.28
N THR A 102 2.55 2.15 21.58
CA THR A 102 2.69 2.63 22.96
C THR A 102 1.42 2.47 23.78
N LEU A 103 0.24 2.58 23.15
CA LEU A 103 -1.04 2.34 23.82
C LEU A 103 -1.33 0.84 24.03
N MET A 104 -0.90 -0.03 23.11
CA MET A 104 -1.20 -1.48 23.09
C MET A 104 -0.15 -2.37 23.77
N ARG A 105 0.76 -1.83 24.59
CA ARG A 105 1.78 -2.61 25.34
C ARG A 105 1.18 -3.48 26.47
N SER A 106 0.02 -4.09 26.27
CA SER A 106 -0.58 -5.09 27.16
C SER A 106 -1.18 -6.32 26.45
N THR A 107 -1.11 -6.49 25.13
CA THR A 107 -1.50 -7.79 24.52
C THR A 107 -0.73 -8.07 23.23
N GLU A 108 -0.35 -9.34 23.08
CA GLU A 108 0.54 -9.95 22.09
C GLU A 108 0.26 -9.63 20.60
N PRO A 109 1.26 -9.77 19.72
CA PRO A 109 1.15 -9.37 18.33
C PRO A 109 0.44 -10.43 17.49
N HIS A 110 -0.79 -10.13 17.05
CA HIS A 110 -1.39 -10.82 15.92
C HIS A 110 -0.82 -10.27 14.60
N HIS A 111 -0.28 -11.20 13.83
CA HIS A 111 0.29 -11.03 12.50
C HIS A 111 -0.81 -10.54 11.53
N VAL A 112 -0.82 -9.24 11.17
CA VAL A 112 -1.76 -8.71 10.17
C VAL A 112 -1.06 -8.55 8.83
N GLY A 113 -1.66 -9.20 7.82
CA GLY A 113 -1.15 -9.37 6.47
C GLY A 113 -0.91 -8.06 5.72
N LYS A 114 0.19 -8.05 4.98
CA LYS A 114 0.59 -7.01 4.03
C LYS A 114 -0.39 -7.00 2.84
N TYR A 115 -1.38 -6.12 2.88
CA TYR A 115 -2.23 -5.83 1.73
C TYR A 115 -1.45 -4.98 0.73
N ASN A 116 -0.91 -5.63 -0.30
CA ASN A 116 -0.47 -4.97 -1.51
C ASN A 116 -1.71 -4.64 -2.34
N ASN A 117 -1.99 -3.36 -2.60
CA ASN A 117 -2.71 -2.92 -3.82
C ASN A 117 -2.64 -1.39 -3.97
N GLY A 118 -2.10 -0.92 -5.11
CA GLY A 118 -2.19 0.50 -5.50
C GLY A 118 -1.09 1.01 -6.43
N ALA A 119 -0.95 0.39 -7.60
CA ALA A 119 -0.16 0.78 -8.77
C ALA A 119 0.44 2.21 -8.84
N LYS A 120 1.74 2.31 -8.54
CA LYS A 120 2.70 2.77 -9.56
C LYS A 120 3.50 1.54 -9.94
N SER A 121 3.37 1.07 -11.18
CA SER A 121 4.31 0.10 -11.73
C SER A 121 5.62 0.84 -12.02
N ASP A 122 6.32 1.26 -10.98
CA ASP A 122 7.78 1.21 -11.05
C ASP A 122 8.10 -0.27 -11.06
N ILE A 123 8.40 -0.79 -12.25
CA ILE A 123 9.07 -2.08 -12.39
C ILE A 123 10.32 -1.95 -11.54
N SER A 124 10.26 -2.48 -10.32
CA SER A 124 11.36 -2.33 -9.37
C SER A 124 12.60 -2.90 -10.05
N PHE A 125 13.61 -2.07 -10.29
CA PHE A 125 14.88 -2.51 -10.87
C PHE A 125 15.50 -3.67 -10.06
N VAL A 126 15.10 -3.80 -8.79
CA VAL A 126 15.43 -4.96 -7.94
C VAL A 126 14.76 -6.24 -8.45
N TYR A 127 13.51 -6.19 -8.89
CA TYR A 127 12.77 -7.34 -9.43
C TYR A 127 13.30 -7.75 -10.81
N ILE A 128 13.57 -6.80 -11.72
CA ILE A 128 14.18 -7.12 -13.02
C ILE A 128 15.60 -7.69 -12.82
N GLY A 129 16.37 -7.15 -11.88
CA GLY A 129 17.68 -7.68 -11.51
C GLY A 129 17.62 -9.10 -10.96
N LYS A 130 16.64 -9.40 -10.09
CA LYS A 130 16.40 -10.76 -9.58
C LYS A 130 16.08 -11.75 -10.70
N ILE A 131 15.24 -11.35 -11.67
CA ILE A 131 14.89 -12.20 -12.81
C ILE A 131 16.12 -12.46 -13.69
N LEU A 132 16.89 -11.44 -14.03
CA LEU A 132 18.11 -11.58 -14.84
C LEU A 132 19.15 -12.48 -14.14
N LEU A 133 19.29 -12.36 -12.81
CA LEU A 133 20.16 -13.21 -12.03
C LEU A 133 19.74 -14.68 -12.12
N VAL A 134 18.45 -14.98 -11.96
CA VAL A 134 17.93 -16.35 -12.08
C VAL A 134 18.17 -16.90 -13.49
N PHE A 135 17.94 -16.10 -14.54
CA PHE A 135 18.25 -16.52 -15.90
C PHE A 135 19.74 -16.82 -16.09
N ALA A 136 20.64 -15.99 -15.55
CA ALA A 136 22.08 -16.26 -15.62
C ALA A 136 22.46 -17.59 -14.97
N PHE A 137 21.87 -17.91 -13.81
CA PHE A 137 22.07 -19.22 -13.17
C PHE A 137 21.51 -20.37 -13.99
N ILE A 138 20.31 -20.22 -14.59
CA ILE A 138 19.72 -21.24 -15.46
C ILE A 138 20.61 -21.50 -16.69
N PHE A 139 21.12 -20.45 -17.34
CA PHE A 139 22.03 -20.59 -18.48
C PHE A 139 23.35 -21.24 -18.09
N LEU A 140 23.91 -20.88 -16.92
CA LEU A 140 25.14 -21.49 -16.43
C LEU A 140 24.94 -22.98 -16.13
N LEU A 141 23.89 -23.33 -15.38
CA LEU A 141 23.55 -24.72 -15.06
C LEU A 141 23.21 -25.51 -16.33
N GLY A 142 22.43 -24.94 -17.23
CA GLY A 142 22.07 -25.55 -18.52
C GLY A 142 23.29 -25.78 -19.42
N GLY A 143 24.23 -24.84 -19.45
CA GLY A 143 25.50 -24.98 -20.17
C GLY A 143 26.38 -26.08 -19.59
N ILE A 144 26.57 -26.09 -18.27
CA ILE A 144 27.32 -27.15 -17.57
C ILE A 144 26.67 -28.52 -17.81
N LEU A 145 25.34 -28.60 -17.68
CA LEU A 145 24.59 -29.83 -17.94
C LEU A 145 24.75 -30.28 -19.39
N THR A 146 24.70 -29.37 -20.36
CA THR A 146 24.87 -29.69 -21.78
C THR A 146 26.29 -30.22 -22.06
N VAL A 147 27.31 -29.62 -21.46
CA VAL A 147 28.69 -30.14 -21.55
C VAL A 147 28.80 -31.50 -20.88
N GLY A 148 28.19 -31.71 -19.72
CA GLY A 148 28.12 -33.00 -19.04
C GLY A 148 27.45 -34.08 -19.90
N LEU A 149 26.30 -33.76 -20.51
CA LEU A 149 25.55 -34.66 -21.40
C LEU A 149 26.31 -34.96 -22.70
N LYS A 150 27.02 -33.99 -23.26
CA LYS A 150 27.89 -34.20 -24.43
C LYS A 150 29.04 -35.17 -24.11
N ASN A 151 29.58 -35.09 -22.90
CA ASN A 151 30.65 -35.96 -22.43
C ASN A 151 30.11 -37.22 -21.72
N LEU A 152 28.80 -37.44 -21.68
CA LEU A 152 28.16 -38.61 -21.08
C LEU A 152 28.70 -39.96 -21.61
N PRO A 153 28.90 -40.17 -22.93
CA PRO A 153 29.48 -41.42 -23.40
C PRO A 153 30.90 -41.66 -22.88
N GLN A 154 31.70 -40.60 -22.65
CA GLN A 154 33.03 -40.71 -22.06
C GLN A 154 32.97 -40.95 -20.55
N LEU A 155 32.06 -40.29 -19.83
CA LEU A 155 31.84 -40.53 -18.40
C LEU A 155 31.37 -41.96 -18.12
N LEU A 156 30.48 -42.50 -18.96
CA LEU A 156 30.05 -43.89 -18.87
C LEU A 156 31.19 -44.88 -19.17
N SER A 157 32.10 -44.54 -20.08
CA SER A 157 33.27 -45.38 -20.36
C SER A 157 34.22 -45.47 -19.17
N ILE A 158 34.43 -44.37 -18.41
CA ILE A 158 35.27 -44.36 -17.21
C ILE A 158 34.67 -45.24 -16.11
N VAL A 159 33.36 -45.12 -15.87
CA VAL A 159 32.64 -45.94 -14.89
C VAL A 159 32.64 -47.43 -15.30
N ASN A 160 32.43 -47.72 -16.58
CA ASN A 160 32.44 -49.10 -17.08
C ASN A 160 33.84 -49.76 -17.02
N ILE A 161 34.90 -49.00 -17.30
CA ILE A 161 36.28 -49.47 -17.16
C ILE A 161 36.62 -49.78 -15.69
N ASP A 162 36.13 -48.95 -14.75
CA ASP A 162 36.34 -49.18 -13.32
C ASP A 162 35.56 -50.41 -12.79
N MET A 163 34.35 -50.65 -13.32
CA MET A 163 33.60 -51.88 -13.00
C MET A 163 34.27 -53.15 -13.55
N ASN A 164 34.92 -53.09 -14.72
CA ASN A 164 35.65 -54.23 -15.29
C ASN A 164 37.01 -54.49 -14.63
N LYS A 165 37.58 -53.50 -13.92
CA LYS A 165 38.86 -53.61 -13.21
C LYS A 165 38.75 -54.25 -11.82
N ASN A 166 37.53 -54.42 -11.31
CA ASN A 166 37.22 -55.02 -10.01
C ASN A 166 36.64 -56.44 -10.09
N GLN A 167 36.76 -57.11 -11.25
CA GLN A 167 36.46 -58.54 -11.36
C GLN A 167 37.78 -59.33 -11.22
N PRO A 168 37.89 -60.28 -10.27
CA PRO A 168 39.11 -61.04 -10.01
C PRO A 168 39.51 -61.98 -11.15
#